data_AF-A0A3D0Z276-F1
#
_entry.id   AF-A0A3D0Z276-F1
#
_cell.length_a   1.000
_cell.length_b   1.000
_cell.length_c   1.000
_cell.angle_alpha   90.00
_cell.angle_beta   90.00
_cell.angle_gamma   90.00
#
_symmetry.space_group_name_H-M   'P 1'
#
loop_
_entity.id
_entity.type
_entity.pdbx_description
1 polymer ?
#
loop_
_entity_poly.entity_id
_entity_poly.type
_entity_poly.pdbx_seq_one_letter_code
_entity_poly.pdbx_strand_id
1 'polypeptide(L)'
;MPDQFFSRLGFSTAQARGRRRLMYTGLPVTACLPQYLEPRYDPPQTNQEPTETQVVVDVFFTPLCTALRSEEGAVMRQAAEAFGGRVIVREWSVGDPEVRMNFGIARAIFVNGVMRPNDDIIGLEEATGLIVDALERPVPDGAVWDDSISRLF
;
A
#
# COMPACT_ATOMS: atom_id res chain seq x y z
N MET A 1 19.21 7.92 8.64
CA MET A 1 20.13 8.41 9.70
C MET A 1 20.75 7.22 10.43
N PRO A 2 22.00 7.31 10.92
CA PRO A 2 22.65 6.23 11.66
C PRO A 2 21.95 5.94 12.99
N ASP A 3 21.86 4.67 13.38
CA ASP A 3 21.28 4.22 14.65
C ASP A 3 22.00 4.80 15.88
N GLN A 4 23.33 4.94 15.80
CA GLN A 4 24.16 5.53 16.85
C GLN A 4 23.71 6.94 17.26
N PHE A 5 23.15 7.73 16.33
CA PHE A 5 22.64 9.05 16.64
C PHE A 5 21.48 8.96 17.65
N PHE A 6 20.53 8.06 17.42
CA PHE A 6 19.36 7.87 18.26
C PHE A 6 19.68 7.16 19.57
N SER A 7 20.63 6.22 19.57
CA SER A 7 21.09 5.59 20.81
C SER A 7 21.64 6.60 21.81
N ARG A 8 22.35 7.63 21.36
CA ARG A 8 22.82 8.74 22.22
C ARG A 8 21.68 9.59 22.78
N LEU A 9 20.51 9.57 22.14
CA LEU A 9 19.29 10.24 22.59
C LEU A 9 18.41 9.33 23.47
N GLY A 10 18.92 8.16 23.88
CA GLY A 10 18.22 7.23 24.76
C GLY A 10 17.25 6.28 24.05
N PHE A 11 17.28 6.21 22.71
CA PHE A 11 16.50 5.22 21.98
C PHE A 11 17.15 3.84 22.03
N SER A 12 16.33 2.81 22.23
CA SER A 12 16.71 1.41 22.16
C SER A 12 16.17 0.78 20.86
N THR A 13 16.87 -0.22 20.33
CA THR A 13 16.38 -0.96 19.16
C THR A 13 15.37 -2.01 19.60
N ALA A 14 14.16 -1.99 19.05
CA ALA A 14 13.18 -3.04 19.24
C ALA A 14 13.34 -4.18 18.22
N GLN A 15 13.55 -3.83 16.95
CA GLN A 15 13.77 -4.79 15.86
C GLN A 15 14.73 -4.24 14.80
N ALA A 16 15.38 -5.15 14.06
CA ALA A 16 16.29 -4.83 12.98
C ALA A 16 15.98 -5.68 11.73
N ARG A 17 15.89 -5.03 10.57
CA ARG A 17 15.71 -5.68 9.26
C ARG A 17 16.72 -5.12 8.27
N GLY A 18 17.78 -5.87 7.97
CA GLY A 18 18.88 -5.40 7.11
C GLY A 18 19.50 -4.11 7.64
N ARG A 19 19.39 -3.01 6.87
CA ARG A 19 19.89 -1.67 7.25
C ARG A 19 18.88 -0.85 8.08
N ARG A 20 17.68 -1.35 8.32
CA ARG A 20 16.61 -0.65 9.04
C ARG A 20 16.57 -1.03 10.51
N ARG A 21 16.17 -0.07 11.34
CA ARG A 21 16.01 -0.22 12.79
C ARG A 21 14.67 0.38 13.19
N LEU A 22 13.85 -0.41 13.88
CA LEU A 22 12.71 0.10 14.63
C LEU A 22 13.21 0.42 16.03
N MET A 23 13.20 1.70 16.38
CA MET A 23 13.74 2.19 17.65
C MET A 23 12.63 2.84 18.48
N TYR A 24 12.77 2.76 19.80
CA TYR A 24 11.80 3.29 20.77
C TYR A 24 12.50 3.98 21.92
N THR A 25 11.79 4.87 22.60
CA THR A 25 12.21 5.47 23.88
C THR A 25 10.97 5.70 24.74
N GLY A 26 11.12 5.71 26.07
CA GLY A 26 10.04 6.05 26.99
C GLY A 26 8.87 5.06 27.05
N LEU A 27 9.09 3.78 26.72
CA LEU A 27 8.06 2.75 26.90
C LEU A 27 7.90 2.38 28.39
N PRO A 28 6.66 2.24 28.88
CA PRO A 28 6.40 1.66 30.20
C PRO A 28 7.00 0.25 30.33
N VAL A 29 7.36 -0.14 31.55
CA VAL A 29 7.93 -1.48 31.84
C VAL A 29 6.99 -2.63 31.43
N THR A 30 5.68 -2.39 31.43
CA THR A 30 4.65 -3.37 31.05
C THR A 30 4.33 -3.37 29.56
N ALA A 31 4.89 -2.46 28.76
CA ALA A 31 4.58 -2.36 27.35
C ALA A 31 5.31 -3.43 26.54
N CYS A 32 4.59 -4.01 25.57
CA CYS A 32 5.21 -4.83 24.56
C CYS A 32 6.15 -3.99 23.69
N LEU A 33 7.30 -4.55 23.33
CA LEU A 33 8.21 -3.91 22.38
C LEU A 33 7.51 -3.76 21.01
N PRO A 34 7.68 -2.60 20.35
CA PRO A 34 7.10 -2.39 19.03
C PRO A 34 7.74 -3.35 18.03
N GLN A 35 6.92 -3.82 17.09
CA GLN A 35 7.34 -4.74 16.03
C GLN A 35 7.03 -4.11 14.68
N TYR A 36 7.80 -4.50 13.65
CA TYR A 36 7.43 -4.20 12.28
C TYR A 36 6.05 -4.81 11.99
N LEU A 37 5.21 -4.03 11.32
CA LEU A 37 4.01 -4.58 10.73
C LEU A 37 4.42 -5.34 9.47
N GLU A 38 3.96 -6.59 9.35
CA GLU A 38 4.14 -7.36 8.13
C GLU A 38 3.04 -6.96 7.13
N PRO A 39 3.39 -6.65 5.87
CA PRO A 39 2.40 -6.37 4.84
C PRO A 39 1.47 -7.57 4.64
N ARG A 40 0.17 -7.31 4.60
CA ARG A 40 -0.91 -8.28 4.38
C ARG A 40 -1.98 -7.63 3.53
N TYR A 41 -2.47 -8.34 2.53
CA TYR A 41 -3.55 -7.84 1.69
C TYR A 41 -4.21 -9.01 0.98
N ASP A 42 -5.51 -9.13 1.21
CA ASP A 42 -6.38 -10.08 0.54
C ASP A 42 -7.20 -9.32 -0.50
N PRO A 43 -6.93 -9.53 -1.80
CA PRO A 43 -7.64 -8.81 -2.84
C PRO A 43 -9.11 -9.23 -2.87
N PRO A 44 -10.03 -8.31 -3.23
CA PRO A 44 -11.43 -8.63 -3.34
C PRO A 44 -11.64 -9.70 -4.42
N GLN A 45 -12.32 -10.78 -4.07
CA GLN A 45 -12.71 -11.79 -5.05
C GLN A 45 -13.88 -11.27 -5.87
N THR A 46 -13.66 -11.09 -7.17
CA THR A 46 -14.72 -10.80 -8.13
C THR A 46 -15.48 -12.09 -8.42
N ASN A 47 -16.41 -12.46 -7.54
CA ASN A 47 -17.29 -13.63 -7.71
C ASN A 47 -18.44 -13.40 -8.70
N GLN A 48 -18.30 -12.45 -9.63
CA GLN A 48 -19.37 -12.15 -10.60
C GLN A 48 -19.08 -12.82 -11.94
N GLU A 49 -20.15 -13.30 -12.57
CA GLU A 49 -20.11 -13.88 -13.90
C GLU A 49 -19.37 -12.97 -14.90
N PRO A 50 -18.66 -13.54 -15.90
CA PRO A 50 -17.76 -12.82 -16.80
C PRO A 50 -18.38 -11.65 -17.61
N THR A 51 -19.69 -11.42 -17.52
CA THR A 51 -20.41 -10.34 -18.17
C THR A 51 -20.26 -8.97 -17.49
N GLU A 52 -19.86 -8.90 -16.22
CA GLU A 52 -19.56 -7.64 -15.51
C GLU A 52 -18.17 -7.70 -14.85
N THR A 53 -17.11 -7.85 -15.65
CA THR A 53 -15.73 -7.79 -15.12
C THR A 53 -15.48 -6.40 -14.53
N GLN A 54 -15.47 -6.35 -13.20
CA GLN A 54 -15.15 -5.17 -12.42
C GLN A 54 -13.67 -5.20 -12.04
N VAL A 55 -12.90 -4.24 -12.52
CA VAL A 55 -11.52 -4.02 -12.08
C VAL A 55 -11.58 -3.30 -10.74
N VAL A 56 -10.89 -3.83 -9.74
CA VAL A 56 -10.71 -3.16 -8.46
C VAL A 56 -9.29 -2.62 -8.36
N VAL A 57 -9.19 -1.33 -8.10
CA VAL A 57 -7.95 -0.63 -7.83
C VAL A 57 -7.91 -0.25 -6.35
N ASP A 58 -6.92 -0.76 -5.62
CA ASP A 58 -6.66 -0.40 -4.23
C ASP A 58 -5.41 0.47 -4.12
N VAL A 59 -5.57 1.70 -3.66
CA VAL A 59 -4.49 2.67 -3.49
C VAL A 59 -4.22 2.89 -2.01
N PHE A 60 -3.12 2.33 -1.50
CA PHE A 60 -2.61 2.60 -0.16
C PHE A 60 -1.70 3.82 -0.20
N PHE A 61 -1.97 4.81 0.65
CA PHE A 61 -1.20 6.05 0.66
C PHE A 61 -0.95 6.57 2.07
N THR A 62 0.19 7.26 2.24
CA THR A 62 0.51 8.01 3.46
C THR A 62 0.08 9.46 3.27
N PRO A 63 -0.80 10.01 4.13
CA PRO A 63 -1.17 11.41 4.04
C PRO A 63 0.05 12.31 4.31
N LEU A 64 0.31 13.27 3.43
CA LEU A 64 1.40 14.24 3.59
C LEU A 64 0.88 15.51 4.22
N CYS A 65 1.40 15.82 5.43
CA CYS A 65 1.35 17.06 6.22
C CYS A 65 0.00 17.80 6.42
N THR A 66 -0.93 17.77 5.48
CA THR A 66 -2.28 18.37 5.51
C THR A 66 -3.24 17.77 4.47
N ALA A 67 -2.76 17.04 3.45
CA ALA A 67 -3.60 16.48 2.40
C ALA A 67 -4.03 15.05 2.74
N LEU A 68 -5.35 14.87 2.97
CA LEU A 68 -6.00 13.56 3.12
C LEU A 68 -6.28 12.88 1.77
N ARG A 69 -5.67 13.34 0.68
CA ARG A 69 -5.93 12.87 -0.68
C ARG A 69 -4.65 12.31 -1.28
N SER A 70 -4.75 11.16 -1.94
CA SER A 70 -3.67 10.56 -2.72
C SER A 70 -3.61 11.18 -4.11
N GLU A 71 -2.41 11.60 -4.54
CA GLU A 71 -2.19 12.01 -5.93
C GLU A 71 -2.36 10.80 -6.87
N GLU A 72 -1.86 9.64 -6.46
CA GLU A 72 -1.99 8.38 -7.18
C GLU A 72 -3.45 7.94 -7.28
N GLY A 73 -4.22 8.10 -6.20
CA GLY A 73 -5.66 7.87 -6.18
C GLY A 73 -6.39 8.79 -7.15
N ALA A 74 -5.99 10.05 -7.26
CA ALA A 74 -6.54 10.99 -8.24
C ALA A 74 -6.24 10.56 -9.69
N VAL A 75 -5.01 10.14 -9.98
CA VAL A 75 -4.62 9.64 -11.30
C VAL A 75 -5.38 8.36 -11.66
N MET A 76 -5.51 7.41 -10.73
CA MET A 76 -6.28 6.17 -10.96
C MET A 76 -7.77 6.46 -11.18
N ARG A 77 -8.36 7.40 -10.43
CA ARG A 77 -9.74 7.84 -10.65
C ARG A 77 -9.91 8.46 -12.04
N GLN A 78 -9.00 9.33 -12.45
CA GLN A 78 -9.03 9.92 -13.78
C GLN A 78 -8.90 8.86 -14.88
N ALA A 79 -8.01 7.88 -14.72
CA ALA A 79 -7.87 6.76 -15.66
C ALA A 79 -9.15 5.91 -15.74
N ALA A 80 -9.84 5.72 -14.60
CA ALA A 80 -11.07 4.95 -14.51
C ALA A 80 -12.28 5.62 -15.18
N GLU A 81 -12.29 6.94 -15.38
CA GLU A 81 -13.40 7.68 -15.99
C GLU A 81 -13.80 7.11 -17.37
N ALA A 82 -12.82 6.68 -18.16
CA ALA A 82 -13.04 6.10 -19.49
C ALA A 82 -13.77 4.73 -19.47
N PHE A 83 -13.79 4.06 -18.32
CA PHE A 83 -14.32 2.70 -18.15
C PHE A 83 -15.63 2.64 -17.36
N GLY A 84 -16.10 3.78 -16.83
CA GLY A 84 -17.35 3.88 -16.08
C GLY A 84 -17.39 2.94 -14.86
N GLY A 85 -18.55 2.31 -14.62
CA GLY A 85 -18.76 1.41 -13.47
C GLY A 85 -17.97 0.09 -13.49
N ARG A 86 -17.19 -0.16 -14.56
CA ARG A 86 -16.32 -1.34 -14.69
C ARG A 86 -15.05 -1.22 -13.86
N VAL A 87 -14.74 -0.05 -13.30
CA VAL A 87 -13.56 0.15 -12.47
C VAL A 87 -13.97 0.79 -11.15
N ILE A 88 -13.61 0.16 -10.04
CA ILE A 88 -13.73 0.73 -8.69
C ILE A 88 -12.35 1.12 -8.21
N VAL A 89 -12.19 2.39 -7.81
CA VAL A 89 -10.98 2.87 -7.12
C VAL A 89 -11.29 3.04 -5.63
N ARG A 90 -10.55 2.33 -4.78
CA ARG A 90 -10.61 2.42 -3.32
C ARG A 90 -9.31 3.02 -2.80
N GLU A 91 -9.41 4.04 -1.96
CA GLU A 91 -8.26 4.72 -1.38
C GLU A 91 -8.16 4.39 0.12
N TRP A 92 -7.00 3.92 0.56
CA TRP A 92 -6.72 3.48 1.92
C TRP A 92 -5.64 4.37 2.55
N SER A 93 -6.06 5.26 3.45
CA SER A 93 -5.14 6.14 4.18
C SER A 93 -4.46 5.38 5.31
N VAL A 94 -3.13 5.28 5.29
CA VAL A 94 -2.37 4.63 6.39
C VAL A 94 -2.19 5.54 7.60
N GLY A 95 -2.69 6.77 7.51
CA GLY A 95 -2.90 7.63 8.68
C GLY A 95 -4.03 7.13 9.58
N ASP A 96 -4.94 6.30 9.04
CA ASP A 96 -5.93 5.58 9.83
C ASP A 96 -5.25 4.37 10.53
N PRO A 97 -5.28 4.30 11.87
CA PRO A 97 -4.71 3.19 12.62
C PRO A 97 -5.30 1.83 12.24
N GLU A 98 -6.60 1.75 11.91
CA GLU A 98 -7.26 0.49 11.55
C GLU A 98 -6.74 -0.03 10.20
N VAL A 99 -6.66 0.85 9.19
CA VAL A 99 -6.05 0.52 7.89
C VAL A 99 -4.61 0.05 8.09
N ARG A 100 -3.84 0.77 8.90
CA ARG A 100 -2.43 0.41 9.14
C ARG A 100 -2.29 -0.94 9.84
N MET A 101 -3.14 -1.25 10.82
CA MET A 101 -3.14 -2.55 11.51
C MET A 101 -3.60 -3.70 10.62
N ASN A 102 -4.61 -3.47 9.79
CA ASN A 102 -5.18 -4.51 8.93
C ASN A 102 -4.23 -4.89 7.78
N PHE A 103 -3.60 -3.89 7.16
CA PHE A 103 -2.83 -4.12 5.95
C PHE A 103 -1.32 -4.10 6.17
N GLY A 104 -0.79 -3.33 7.13
CA GLY A 104 0.65 -3.19 7.30
C GLY A 104 1.38 -2.63 6.06
N ILE A 105 0.65 -2.01 5.13
CA ILE A 105 1.15 -1.40 3.89
C ILE A 105 1.19 0.12 4.10
N ALA A 106 2.25 0.78 3.62
CA ALA A 106 2.46 2.22 3.81
C ALA A 106 2.14 2.99 2.53
N ARG A 107 2.51 2.41 1.39
CA ARG A 107 2.23 2.90 0.05
C ARG A 107 2.27 1.73 -0.94
N ALA A 108 1.23 1.60 -1.76
CA ALA A 108 1.13 0.60 -2.81
C ALA A 108 -0.09 0.89 -3.70
N ILE A 109 -0.06 0.43 -4.94
CA ILE A 109 -1.25 0.35 -5.80
C ILE A 109 -1.42 -1.10 -6.20
N PHE A 110 -2.61 -1.65 -6.00
CA PHE A 110 -2.99 -2.96 -6.51
C PHE A 110 -4.09 -2.79 -7.54
N VAL A 111 -3.98 -3.51 -8.65
CA VAL A 111 -5.04 -3.63 -9.66
C VAL A 111 -5.41 -5.10 -9.77
N ASN A 112 -6.64 -5.45 -9.41
CA ASN A 112 -7.10 -6.84 -9.29
C ASN A 112 -6.14 -7.71 -8.46
N GLY A 113 -5.62 -7.17 -7.36
CA GLY A 113 -4.67 -7.87 -6.51
C GLY A 113 -3.24 -7.94 -7.03
N VAL A 114 -2.96 -7.44 -8.23
CA VAL A 114 -1.60 -7.35 -8.76
C VAL A 114 -0.99 -6.01 -8.37
N MET A 115 0.09 -6.06 -7.61
CA MET A 115 0.81 -4.87 -7.18
C MET A 115 1.51 -4.21 -8.36
N ARG A 116 1.30 -2.91 -8.53
CA ARG A 116 2.13 -2.08 -9.39
C ARG A 116 3.55 -2.02 -8.78
N PRO A 117 4.63 -2.23 -9.55
CA PRO A 117 5.98 -1.95 -9.10
C PRO A 117 6.10 -0.53 -8.53
N ASN A 118 6.70 -0.37 -7.35
CA ASN A 118 6.79 0.94 -6.73
C ASN A 118 7.79 1.82 -7.49
N ASP A 119 7.25 2.82 -8.19
CA ASP A 119 7.97 4.00 -8.65
C ASP A 119 7.41 5.26 -7.96
N ASP A 120 8.18 6.34 -7.96
CA ASP A 120 7.91 7.56 -7.19
C ASP A 120 6.59 8.23 -7.59
N ILE A 121 6.18 8.14 -8.86
CA ILE A 121 4.96 8.77 -9.39
C ILE A 121 4.32 7.78 -10.38
N ILE A 122 2.99 7.83 -10.51
CA ILE A 122 2.24 7.17 -11.57
C ILE A 122 1.65 8.22 -12.52
N GLY A 123 1.83 8.02 -13.82
CA GLY A 123 1.22 8.87 -14.86
C GLY A 123 -0.13 8.34 -15.33
N LEU A 124 -0.94 9.20 -15.98
CA LEU A 124 -2.25 8.81 -16.51
C LEU A 124 -2.15 7.67 -17.54
N GLU A 125 -1.18 7.73 -18.44
CA GLU A 125 -0.97 6.68 -19.46
C GLU A 125 -0.68 5.31 -18.84
N GLU A 126 0.20 5.28 -17.83
CA GLU A 126 0.51 4.06 -17.09
C GLU A 126 -0.72 3.54 -16.33
N ALA A 127 -1.44 4.41 -15.63
CA ALA A 127 -2.66 4.05 -14.91
C ALA A 127 -3.72 3.46 -15.84
N THR A 128 -3.94 4.05 -17.01
CA THR A 128 -4.84 3.51 -18.03
C THR A 128 -4.35 2.15 -18.53
N GLY A 129 -3.05 2.00 -18.80
CA GLY A 129 -2.46 0.73 -19.22
C GLY A 129 -2.68 -0.40 -18.20
N LEU A 130 -2.50 -0.13 -16.90
CA LEU A 130 -2.75 -1.10 -15.84
C LEU A 130 -4.23 -1.55 -15.79
N ILE A 131 -5.17 -0.62 -16.00
CA ILE A 131 -6.60 -0.94 -16.04
C ILE A 131 -6.94 -1.79 -17.26
N VAL A 132 -6.43 -1.43 -18.45
CA VAL A 132 -6.64 -2.20 -19.69
C VAL A 132 -6.10 -3.62 -19.54
N ASP A 133 -4.87 -3.76 -19.06
CA ASP A 133 -4.25 -5.06 -18.79
C ASP A 133 -5.10 -5.90 -17.82
N ALA A 134 -5.67 -5.29 -16.78
CA ALA A 134 -6.49 -5.97 -15.80
C ALA A 134 -7.88 -6.38 -16.31
N LEU A 135 -8.39 -5.71 -17.36
CA LEU A 135 -9.62 -6.11 -18.05
C LEU A 135 -9.42 -7.35 -18.93
N GLU A 136 -8.20 -7.59 -19.41
CA GLU A 136 -7.86 -8.69 -20.32
C GLU A 136 -7.31 -9.92 -19.60
N ARG A 137 -6.83 -9.76 -18.36
CA ARG A 137 -6.19 -10.83 -17.59
C ARG A 137 -7.13 -11.44 -16.55
N PRO A 138 -6.97 -12.75 -16.27
CA PRO A 138 -7.64 -13.36 -15.14
C PRO A 138 -7.15 -12.75 -13.83
N VAL A 139 -8.08 -12.55 -12.88
CA VAL A 139 -7.75 -12.12 -11.52
C VAL A 139 -7.01 -13.26 -10.82
N PRO A 140 -5.84 -13.02 -10.21
CA PRO A 140 -5.12 -14.04 -9.46
C PRO A 140 -5.90 -14.45 -8.20
N ASP A 141 -5.69 -15.69 -7.75
CA ASP A 141 -6.32 -16.22 -6.53
C ASP A 141 -5.88 -15.51 -5.24
N GLY A 142 -4.80 -14.73 -5.31
CA GLY A 142 -4.27 -13.94 -4.19
C GLY A 142 -3.41 -12.78 -4.67
N ALA A 143 -2.97 -11.95 -3.72
CA ALA A 143 -2.17 -10.77 -4.04
C ALA A 143 -0.83 -11.16 -4.68
N VAL A 144 -0.53 -10.55 -5.83
CA VAL A 144 0.78 -10.66 -6.49
C VAL A 144 1.59 -9.45 -6.05
N TRP A 145 2.60 -9.70 -5.24
CA TRP A 145 3.46 -8.67 -4.66
C TRP A 145 4.65 -8.38 -5.58
N ASP A 146 5.03 -7.11 -5.66
CA ASP A 146 6.31 -6.71 -6.21
C ASP A 146 7.34 -6.62 -5.07
N ASP A 147 8.55 -7.16 -5.31
CA ASP A 147 9.62 -7.22 -4.31
C ASP A 147 10.06 -5.82 -3.80
N SER A 148 9.67 -4.73 -4.47
CA SER A 148 9.90 -3.38 -4.01
C SER A 148 9.19 -3.04 -2.68
N ILE A 149 8.13 -3.74 -2.27
CA ILE A 149 7.50 -3.52 -0.95
C ILE A 149 8.43 -3.90 0.20
N SER A 150 9.30 -4.89 -0.02
CA SER A 150 10.38 -5.25 0.92
C SER A 150 11.37 -4.10 1.12
N ARG A 151 11.33 -3.07 0.26
CA ARG A 151 12.11 -1.83 0.36
C ARG A 151 11.31 -0.69 0.95
N LEU A 152 10.14 -0.90 1.55
CA LEU A 152 9.39 0.12 2.29
C LEU A 152 9.28 -0.16 3.81
N PHE A 153 9.53 -1.39 4.27
CA PHE A 153 9.59 -1.76 5.71
C PHE A 153 10.91 -2.35 6.22
#